data_AF-A0A7C3IE58-F1
#
_entry.id   AF-A0A7C3IE58-F1
#
_cell.length_a   1.000
_cell.length_b   1.000
_cell.length_c   1.000
_cell.angle_alpha   90.00
_cell.angle_beta   90.00
_cell.angle_gamma   90.00
#
_symmetry.space_group_name_H-M   'P 1'
#
loop_
_entity.id
_entity.type
_entity.pdbx_description
1 polymer ?
#
loop_
_entity_poly.entity_id
_entity_poly.type
_entity_poly.pdbx_seq_one_letter_code
_entity_poly.pdbx_strand_id
1 'polypeptide(L)'
;MRTAHPGPSPQEKRFAAYWEGLARAAGHRDREAPLKDYCRGLLLPGQRQSIEPMAARLHPDRVQPTRQSLHDRVAQAAWSDQALLDAVTR
;
A
#
# COMPACT_ATOMS: atom_id res chain seq x y z
N MET A 1 27.77 20.53 4.64
CA MET A 1 27.24 20.58 3.25
C MET A 1 25.97 19.73 3.20
N ARG A 2 24.80 20.34 2.96
CA ARG A 2 23.57 19.61 2.65
C ARG A 2 23.65 19.16 1.20
N THR A 3 23.80 17.87 0.94
CA THR A 3 23.61 17.34 -0.41
C THR A 3 22.14 17.52 -0.77
N ALA A 4 21.86 18.27 -1.84
CA ALA A 4 20.52 18.33 -2.40
C ALA A 4 20.14 16.91 -2.83
N HIS A 5 19.04 16.38 -2.27
CA HIS A 5 18.50 15.12 -2.75
C HIS A 5 18.09 15.35 -4.22
N PRO A 6 18.65 14.62 -5.19
CA PRO A 6 18.18 14.74 -6.56
C PRO A 6 16.67 14.48 -6.55
N GLY A 7 15.91 15.35 -7.23
CA GLY A 7 14.47 15.16 -7.35
C GLY A 7 14.15 13.77 -7.92
N PRO A 8 12.91 13.29 -7.79
CA PRO A 8 12.56 11.92 -8.15
C PRO A 8 12.94 11.61 -9.60
N SER A 9 13.61 10.48 -9.77
CA SER A 9 13.97 9.91 -11.05
C SER A 9 12.73 9.68 -11.93
N PRO A 10 12.91 9.51 -13.25
CA PRO A 10 11.81 9.16 -14.15
C PRO A 10 11.06 7.89 -13.73
N GLN A 11 11.75 6.92 -13.13
CA GLN A 11 11.12 5.69 -12.63
C GLN A 11 10.27 5.95 -11.39
N GLU A 12 10.76 6.74 -10.44
CA GLU A 12 9.99 7.13 -9.25
C GLU A 12 8.74 7.92 -9.61
N LYS A 13 8.81 8.81 -10.62
CA LYS A 13 7.64 9.54 -11.13
C LYS A 13 6.61 8.61 -11.78
N ARG A 14 7.06 7.65 -12.60
CA ARG A 14 6.17 6.64 -13.21
C ARG A 14 5.50 5.77 -12.16
N PHE A 15 6.27 5.33 -11.16
CA PHE A 15 5.75 4.53 -10.05
C PHE A 15 4.71 5.30 -9.24
N ALA A 16 4.97 6.58 -8.93
CA ALA A 16 4.01 7.43 -8.22
C ALA A 16 2.70 7.61 -9.01
N ALA A 17 2.78 7.82 -10.33
CA ALA A 17 1.60 7.96 -11.18
C ALA A 17 0.78 6.65 -11.28
N TYR A 18 1.46 5.51 -11.43
CA TYR A 18 0.83 4.19 -11.39
C TYR A 18 0.10 3.97 -10.05
N TRP A 19 0.79 4.29 -8.95
CA TRP A 19 0.25 4.17 -7.61
C TRP A 19 -1.00 5.05 -7.38
N GLU A 20 -0.97 6.29 -7.87
CA GLU A 20 -2.11 7.20 -7.78
C GLU A 20 -3.32 6.67 -8.57
N GLY A 21 -3.09 6.04 -9.73
CA GLY A 21 -4.13 5.37 -10.51
C GLY A 21 -4.81 4.24 -9.74
N LEU A 22 -4.02 3.39 -9.07
CA LEU A 22 -4.53 2.29 -8.25
C LEU A 22 -5.29 2.79 -7.02
N ALA A 23 -4.79 3.81 -6.33
CA ALA A 23 -5.46 4.38 -5.17
C ALA A 23 -6.84 4.99 -5.52
N ARG A 24 -6.95 5.59 -6.72
CA ARG A 24 -8.23 6.09 -7.26
C ARG A 24 -9.18 4.94 -7.58
N ALA A 25 -8.70 3.86 -8.20
CA ALA A 25 -9.50 2.67 -8.49
C ALA A 25 -9.98 1.94 -7.22
N ALA A 26 -9.16 1.94 -6.16
CA ALA A 26 -9.51 1.43 -4.83
C ALA A 26 -10.53 2.32 -4.06
N GLY A 27 -10.97 3.43 -4.66
CA GLY A 27 -12.15 4.17 -4.25
C GLY A 27 -12.00 5.09 -3.04
N HIS A 28 -10.80 5.63 -2.71
CA HIS A 28 -10.62 6.94 -2.03
C HIS A 28 -9.14 7.26 -1.72
N ARG A 29 -8.78 8.56 -1.71
CA ARG A 29 -7.46 9.08 -1.31
C ARG A 29 -7.07 8.75 0.13
N ASP A 30 -8.04 8.69 1.05
CA ASP A 30 -7.83 8.33 2.45
C ASP A 30 -7.39 6.86 2.64
N ARG A 31 -7.32 6.10 1.54
CA ARG A 31 -6.89 4.71 1.49
C ARG A 31 -5.49 4.52 0.90
N GLU A 32 -4.86 5.59 0.43
CA GLU A 32 -3.53 5.54 -0.17
C GLU A 32 -2.46 5.06 0.82
N ALA A 33 -2.44 5.61 2.05
CA ALA A 33 -1.45 5.23 3.06
C ALA A 33 -1.60 3.75 3.50
N PRO A 34 -2.79 3.23 3.82
CA PRO A 34 -2.95 1.80 4.15
C PRO A 34 -2.64 0.85 3.00
N LEU A 35 -2.97 1.22 1.74
CA LEU A 35 -2.60 0.42 0.58
C LEU A 35 -1.08 0.36 0.43
N LYS A 36 -0.37 1.48 0.68
CA LYS A 36 1.11 1.53 0.67
C LYS A 36 1.68 0.63 1.73
N ASP A 37 1.14 0.68 2.94
CA ASP A 37 1.58 -0.15 4.06
C ASP A 37 1.37 -1.64 3.78
N TYR A 38 0.23 -2.01 3.20
CA TYR A 38 -0.05 -3.38 2.78
C TYR A 38 0.95 -3.87 1.71
N CYS A 39 1.15 -3.11 0.63
CA CYS A 39 2.10 -3.47 -0.42
C CYS A 39 3.55 -3.50 0.09
N ARG A 40 3.94 -2.55 0.95
CA ARG A 40 5.24 -2.56 1.63
C ARG A 40 5.39 -3.83 2.44
N GLY A 41 4.37 -4.21 3.21
CA GLY A 41 4.32 -5.43 3.98
C GLY A 41 4.52 -6.71 3.16
N LEU A 42 4.01 -6.76 1.92
CA LEU A 42 4.22 -7.88 0.99
C LEU A 42 5.64 -7.97 0.43
N LEU A 43 6.34 -6.84 0.33
CA LEU A 43 7.71 -6.75 -0.21
C LEU A 43 8.78 -6.95 0.86
N LEU A 44 8.42 -6.87 2.14
CA LEU A 44 9.34 -7.16 3.24
C LEU A 44 9.63 -8.67 3.34
N PRO A 45 10.84 -9.08 3.76
CA PRO A 45 11.18 -10.48 3.98
C PRO A 45 10.16 -11.20 4.89
N GLY A 46 9.83 -12.46 4.55
CA GLY A 46 8.90 -13.31 5.32
C GLY A 46 7.82 -13.97 4.45
N GLN A 47 7.00 -14.84 5.07
CA GLN A 47 5.89 -15.49 4.37
C GLN A 47 4.74 -14.50 4.08
N ARG A 48 4.17 -14.61 2.87
CA ARG A 48 3.19 -13.67 2.30
C ARG A 48 1.74 -13.88 2.76
N GLN A 49 1.50 -14.83 3.67
CA GLN A 49 0.14 -15.33 3.91
C GLN A 49 -0.56 -14.79 5.16
N SER A 50 0.13 -14.10 6.08
CA SER A 50 -0.49 -13.65 7.33
C SER A 50 -0.36 -12.14 7.57
N ILE A 51 -1.50 -11.51 7.90
CA ILE A 51 -1.64 -10.08 8.21
C ILE A 51 -0.92 -9.73 9.52
N GLU A 52 -0.83 -10.65 10.46
CA GLU A 52 -0.21 -10.42 11.76
C GLU A 52 1.32 -10.22 11.69
N PRO A 53 2.10 -11.07 10.99
CA PRO A 53 3.50 -10.79 10.67
C PRO A 53 3.69 -9.49 9.87
N MET A 54 2.73 -9.10 9.03
CA MET A 54 2.80 -7.83 8.29
C MET A 54 2.67 -6.63 9.22
N ALA A 55 1.69 -6.67 10.14
CA ALA A 55 1.48 -5.65 11.16
C ALA A 55 2.71 -5.49 12.07
N ALA A 56 3.33 -6.60 12.49
CA ALA A 56 4.53 -6.60 13.31
C ALA A 56 5.74 -5.94 12.61
N ARG A 57 5.84 -6.07 11.28
CA ARG A 57 6.90 -5.45 10.47
C ARG A 57 6.66 -3.96 10.22
N LEU A 58 5.41 -3.55 10.03
CA LEU A 58 5.05 -2.16 9.78
C LEU A 58 5.13 -1.32 11.05
N HIS A 59 4.58 -1.83 12.15
CA HIS A 59 4.50 -1.13 13.43
C HIS A 59 4.65 -2.11 14.61
N PRO A 60 5.90 -2.45 14.98
CA PRO A 60 6.17 -3.44 16.02
C PRO A 60 5.56 -3.08 17.38
N ASP A 61 5.42 -1.78 17.69
CA ASP A 61 4.86 -1.31 18.96
C ASP A 61 3.33 -1.34 19.03
N ARG A 62 2.65 -1.66 17.91
CA ARG A 62 1.18 -1.58 17.81
C ARG A 62 0.62 -2.65 16.86
N VAL A 63 1.08 -3.89 17.04
CA VAL A 63 0.77 -5.03 16.15
C VAL A 63 -0.73 -5.31 16.04
N GLN A 64 -1.44 -5.49 17.16
CA GLN A 64 -2.87 -5.82 17.14
C GLN A 64 -3.77 -4.75 16.50
N PRO A 65 -3.66 -3.45 16.86
CA PRO A 65 -4.45 -2.42 16.20
C PRO A 65 -4.07 -2.25 14.72
N THR A 66 -2.79 -2.44 14.35
CA THR A 66 -2.36 -2.44 12.94
C THR A 66 -2.95 -3.63 12.18
N ARG A 67 -2.97 -4.83 12.77
CA ARG A 67 -3.59 -6.03 12.18
C ARG A 67 -5.08 -5.82 11.94
N GLN A 68 -5.79 -5.28 12.94
CA GLN A 68 -7.23 -5.02 12.82
C GLN A 68 -7.52 -3.98 11.73
N SER A 69 -6.75 -2.88 11.71
CA SER A 69 -6.88 -1.85 10.66
C SER A 69 -6.64 -2.39 9.24
N LEU A 70 -5.66 -3.30 9.08
CA LEU A 70 -5.39 -3.95 7.80
C LEU A 70 -6.53 -4.92 7.42
N HIS A 71 -7.01 -5.71 8.37
CA HIS A 71 -8.10 -6.67 8.15
C HIS A 71 -9.41 -5.97 7.76
N ASP A 72 -9.84 -4.97 8.52
CA ASP A 72 -11.07 -4.23 8.23
C ASP A 72 -11.02 -3.54 6.86
N ARG A 73 -9.83 -3.07 6.46
CA ARG A 73 -9.62 -2.48 5.14
C ARG A 73 -9.80 -3.51 4.01
N VAL A 74 -9.29 -4.73 4.16
CA VAL A 74 -9.44 -5.80 3.15
C VAL A 74 -10.86 -6.36 3.16
N ALA A 75 -11.45 -6.56 4.34
CA ALA A 75 -12.73 -7.25 4.51
C ALA A 75 -13.97 -6.37 4.27
N GLN A 76 -13.89 -5.06 4.49
CA GLN A 76 -15.05 -4.16 4.43
C GLN A 76 -14.98 -3.10 3.33
N ALA A 77 -13.95 -3.10 2.49
CA ALA A 77 -13.86 -2.09 1.45
C ALA A 77 -14.92 -2.35 0.36
N ALA A 78 -15.73 -1.32 0.05
CA ALA A 78 -16.58 -1.28 -1.14
C ALA A 78 -15.73 -0.92 -2.37
N TRP A 79 -14.70 -1.72 -2.66
CA TRP A 79 -13.89 -1.58 -3.87
C TRP A 79 -14.46 -2.46 -4.97
N SER A 80 -14.31 -2.01 -6.21
CA SER A 80 -14.63 -2.80 -7.38
C SER A 80 -13.37 -3.55 -7.80
N ASP A 81 -13.40 -4.88 -7.66
CA ASP A 81 -12.34 -5.76 -8.16
C ASP A 81 -12.06 -5.49 -9.64
N GLN A 82 -13.11 -5.30 -10.44
CA GLN A 82 -13.00 -4.99 -11.87
C GLN A 82 -12.27 -3.67 -12.12
N ALA A 83 -12.62 -2.60 -11.41
CA ALA A 83 -11.96 -1.30 -11.59
C ALA A 83 -10.46 -1.34 -11.25
N LEU A 84 -10.09 -2.17 -10.27
CA LEU A 84 -8.69 -2.40 -9.90
C LEU A 84 -7.95 -3.26 -10.91
N LEU A 85 -8.59 -4.31 -11.45
CA LEU A 85 -8.04 -5.15 -12.51
C LEU A 85 -7.83 -4.36 -13.81
N ASP A 86 -8.76 -3.48 -14.17
CA ASP A 86 -8.62 -2.60 -15.35
C ASP A 86 -7.49 -1.58 -15.18
N ALA A 87 -7.19 -1.18 -13.94
CA ALA A 87 -6.11 -0.23 -13.64
C ALA A 87 -4.71 -0.86 -13.72
N VAL A 88 -4.57 -2.17 -13.48
CA VAL A 88 -3.28 -2.88 -13.55
C VAL A 88 -2.96 -3.46 -14.94
N THR A 89 -3.98 -3.66 -15.78
CA THR A 89 -3.83 -4.22 -17.14
C THR A 89 -3.61 -3.18 -18.22
N ARG A 90 -3.54 -1.89 -17.84
CA ARG A 90 -3.43 -0.75 -18.73
C ARG A 90 -2.02 -0.49 -19.28
#